data_AF-A0A423PC26-F1
#
_entry.id   AF-A0A423PC26-F1
#
_cell.length_a   1.000
_cell.length_b   1.000
_cell.length_c   1.000
_cell.angle_alpha   90.00
_cell.angle_beta   90.00
_cell.angle_gamma   90.00
#
_symmetry.space_group_name_H-M   'P 1'
#
loop_
_entity.id
_entity.type
_entity.pdbx_description
1 polymer ?
#
loop_
_entity_poly.entity_id
_entity_poly.type
_entity_poly.pdbx_seq_one_letter_code
_entity_poly.pdbx_strand_id
1 'polypeptide(L)'
;MNAKSKNSTLADLKIVNVFSGGQDVPNGGAIFSARANFTVTGPVDARLQLLIDDVPKYNGQTNNAGDLSFLIDDLPDGPHKYRLAHEEERTDPFTLNAVATKPFIRALIDSTGDVENGGSTEETALKINGLWKQGQIWILNGAAEPIAMFLVGSDRSWGGDLTLAAGKIHTLKARADDRSESNLYIVTVGEVSEGEVKITSLKDSKGEVASGGTTTDTQLTIGGSAKDGEVKLLEGDNTTPIETFTAADGTWGGEIELTAGKTYVLKAEDVDGEKSETHTVTVSEASEGEVKITSLKDSEGGEIEDGETTADTTLTITGSAKDGEVKLLDGDNPTPINTFTAADGTWSGEIELTAGKTYVLQAEDVDGEKSETHTVIVSDEPEVELEITSLQDSKGDVADGGATDDTTLTIGGTAKDGEIELLEGADTTPIETFTAANGIWSGEFVLAAGATYVLKAKDATAESETYTVTVNAAPAETRVKH
;
A
#
# COMPACT_ATOMS: atom_id res chain seq x y z
N MET A 1 55.38 70.19 41.55
CA MET A 1 54.75 70.49 40.24
C MET A 1 53.30 70.09 40.34
N ASN A 2 52.41 71.07 40.37
CA ASN A 2 50.96 70.88 40.52
C ASN A 2 50.37 70.36 39.19
N ALA A 3 50.10 69.05 39.12
CA ALA A 3 49.09 68.56 38.19
C ALA A 3 47.74 68.68 38.89
N LYS A 4 46.89 69.61 38.43
CA LYS A 4 45.49 69.71 38.88
C LYS A 4 44.83 68.34 38.65
N SER A 5 44.52 67.59 39.70
CA SER A 5 43.57 66.50 39.58
C SER A 5 42.24 67.12 39.19
N LYS A 6 41.77 66.85 37.96
CA LYS A 6 40.38 67.15 37.63
C LYS A 6 39.50 66.34 38.58
N ASN A 7 38.53 66.98 39.23
CA ASN A 7 37.39 66.27 39.80
C ASN A 7 36.60 65.70 38.63
N SER A 8 37.02 64.55 38.12
CA SER A 8 36.29 63.88 37.06
C SER A 8 35.09 63.18 37.65
N THR A 9 33.89 63.51 37.17
CA THR A 9 32.62 62.98 37.65
C THR A 9 32.08 61.96 36.64
N LEU A 10 30.97 61.29 36.97
CA LEU A 10 30.22 60.42 36.04
C LEU A 10 29.89 61.11 34.70
N ALA A 11 29.83 62.45 34.66
CA ALA A 11 29.61 63.23 33.44
C ALA A 11 30.77 63.16 32.42
N ASP A 12 31.95 62.67 32.82
CA ASP A 12 33.10 62.50 31.93
C ASP A 12 33.16 61.12 31.27
N LEU A 13 32.21 60.21 31.59
CA LEU A 13 32.13 58.88 30.98
C LEU A 13 31.71 58.98 29.51
N LYS A 14 32.65 58.73 28.58
CA LYS A 14 32.36 58.78 27.14
C LYS A 14 33.38 58.01 26.30
N ILE A 15 32.92 57.53 25.16
CA ILE A 15 33.78 57.13 24.05
C ILE A 15 34.14 58.40 23.28
N VAL A 16 35.42 58.78 23.27
CA VAL A 16 35.89 60.04 22.68
C VAL A 16 36.22 59.86 21.21
N ASN A 17 36.92 58.78 20.88
CA ASN A 17 37.36 58.50 19.53
C ASN A 17 37.52 56.99 19.31
N VAL A 18 37.26 56.55 18.08
CA VAL A 18 37.56 55.20 17.62
C VAL A 18 38.47 55.33 16.39
N PHE A 19 39.68 54.79 16.48
CA PHE A 19 40.67 54.86 15.39
C PHE A 19 40.96 53.45 14.86
N SER A 20 40.87 53.28 13.55
CA SER A 20 41.17 52.00 12.89
C SER A 20 41.70 52.22 11.48
N GLY A 21 42.64 51.38 11.04
CA GLY A 21 43.15 51.41 9.66
C GLY A 21 43.77 52.74 9.23
N GLY A 22 44.26 53.54 10.19
CA GLY A 22 44.90 54.83 9.92
C GLY A 22 43.97 56.05 9.87
N GLN A 23 42.70 55.91 10.25
CA GLN A 23 41.71 57.00 10.26
C GLN A 23 40.76 56.94 11.46
N ASP A 24 40.17 58.09 11.80
CA ASP A 24 39.07 58.18 12.77
C ASP A 24 37.79 57.59 12.17
N VAL A 25 37.07 56.85 12.99
CA VAL A 25 35.85 56.14 12.60
C VAL A 25 34.67 56.86 13.26
N PRO A 26 33.72 57.41 12.49
CA PRO A 26 32.53 58.03 13.05
C PRO A 26 31.58 56.98 13.64
N ASN A 27 30.68 57.41 14.54
CA ASN A 27 29.60 56.58 15.04
C ASN A 27 28.70 56.11 13.86
N GLY A 28 28.43 54.81 13.76
CA GLY A 28 27.77 54.17 12.62
C GLY A 28 28.70 53.85 11.44
N GLY A 29 30.00 54.13 11.57
CA GLY A 29 30.99 53.87 10.54
C GLY A 29 31.31 52.38 10.36
N ALA A 30 32.08 52.08 9.32
CA ALA A 30 32.58 50.75 9.03
C ALA A 30 34.11 50.72 9.07
N ILE A 31 34.66 49.60 9.53
CA ILE A 31 36.10 49.30 9.48
C ILE A 31 36.32 47.98 8.78
N PHE A 32 37.55 47.75 8.32
CA PHE A 32 37.91 46.58 7.53
C PHE A 32 39.13 45.86 8.10
N SER A 33 39.21 45.93 9.42
CA SER A 33 40.27 45.43 10.28
C SER A 33 39.58 44.89 11.53
N ALA A 34 40.09 43.79 12.08
CA ALA A 34 39.64 43.32 13.38
C ALA A 34 40.19 44.20 14.52
N ARG A 35 41.06 45.16 14.18
CA ARG A 35 41.74 46.02 15.15
C ARG A 35 41.18 47.42 15.17
N ALA A 36 40.88 47.94 16.36
CA ALA A 36 40.62 49.36 16.58
C ALA A 36 41.10 49.79 17.96
N ASN A 37 41.43 51.08 18.08
CA ASN A 37 41.74 51.70 19.35
C ASN A 37 40.57 52.60 19.77
N PHE A 38 39.96 52.31 20.92
CA PHE A 38 38.93 53.14 21.53
C PHE A 38 39.58 54.04 22.57
N THR A 39 39.60 55.34 22.32
CA THR A 39 40.01 56.35 23.30
C THR A 39 38.77 56.77 24.08
N VAL A 40 38.84 56.64 25.40
CA VAL A 40 37.70 56.90 26.29
C VAL A 40 38.11 57.80 27.46
N THR A 41 37.13 58.45 28.06
CA THR A 41 37.30 59.14 29.34
C THR A 41 36.27 58.65 30.36
N GLY A 42 36.58 58.80 31.64
CA GLY A 42 35.68 58.52 32.76
C GLY A 42 36.27 59.06 34.08
N PRO A 43 35.65 58.75 35.22
CA PRO A 43 36.14 59.20 36.53
C PRO A 43 37.60 58.81 36.75
N VAL A 44 38.37 59.61 37.51
CA VAL A 44 39.81 59.35 37.74
C VAL A 44 40.02 58.07 38.54
N ASP A 45 41.04 57.29 38.18
CA ASP A 45 41.40 56.03 38.85
C ASP A 45 40.25 55.01 38.95
N ALA A 46 39.28 55.09 38.02
CA ALA A 46 38.08 54.29 38.03
C ALA A 46 38.19 53.10 37.08
N ARG A 47 37.59 51.98 37.50
CA ARG A 47 37.45 50.79 36.65
C ARG A 47 36.33 51.00 35.64
N LEU A 48 36.67 50.90 34.37
CA LEU A 48 35.74 50.97 33.25
C LEU A 48 35.65 49.62 32.55
N GLN A 49 34.47 49.32 32.02
CA GLN A 49 34.23 48.18 31.16
C GLN A 49 33.82 48.67 29.78
N LEU A 50 34.42 48.12 28.73
CA LEU A 50 33.91 48.25 27.36
C LEU A 50 33.04 47.04 27.06
N LEU A 51 31.78 47.31 26.78
CA LEU A 51 30.75 46.34 26.47
C LEU A 51 30.58 46.28 24.95
N ILE A 52 30.44 45.07 24.42
CA ILE A 52 30.00 44.82 23.04
C ILE A 52 28.64 44.15 23.14
N ASP A 53 27.62 44.77 22.56
CA ASP A 53 26.21 44.38 22.64
C ASP A 53 25.77 44.10 24.08
N ASP A 54 26.09 45.05 24.96
CA ASP A 54 25.78 45.02 26.39
C ASP A 54 26.45 43.89 27.20
N VAL A 55 27.36 43.13 26.58
CA VAL A 55 28.20 42.14 27.26
C VAL A 55 29.57 42.76 27.57
N PRO A 56 30.01 42.82 28.84
CA PRO A 56 31.35 43.29 29.18
C PRO A 56 32.43 42.41 28.53
N LYS A 57 33.33 43.02 27.76
CA LYS A 57 34.41 42.30 27.07
C LYS A 57 35.79 42.73 27.55
N TYR A 58 36.01 44.03 27.71
CA TYR A 58 37.29 44.58 28.10
C TYR A 58 37.18 45.37 29.39
N ASN A 59 38.19 45.27 30.24
CA ASN A 59 38.27 46.02 31.49
C ASN A 59 39.54 46.87 31.46
N GLY A 60 39.45 48.09 32.00
CA GLY A 60 40.61 48.95 32.16
C GLY A 60 40.40 49.94 33.30
N GLN A 61 41.46 50.65 33.64
CA GLN A 61 41.44 51.66 34.69
C GLN A 61 41.93 52.98 34.12
N THR A 62 41.17 54.05 34.33
CA THR A 62 41.57 55.39 33.89
C THR A 62 42.80 55.88 34.65
N ASN A 63 43.60 56.71 34.00
CA ASN A 63 44.74 57.37 34.65
C ASN A 63 44.28 58.54 35.54
N ASN A 64 45.23 59.25 36.15
CA ASN A 64 44.98 60.43 36.99
C ASN A 64 44.37 61.65 36.24
N ALA A 65 44.28 61.58 34.91
CA ALA A 65 43.61 62.58 34.07
C ALA A 65 42.19 62.13 33.63
N GLY A 66 41.80 60.88 33.93
CA GLY A 66 40.52 60.30 33.51
C GLY A 66 40.57 59.62 32.14
N ASP A 67 41.74 59.49 31.52
CA ASP A 67 41.89 58.92 30.17
C ASP A 67 42.19 57.41 30.21
N LEU A 68 41.69 56.69 29.23
CA LEU A 68 41.99 55.27 28.98
C LEU A 68 41.92 54.96 27.48
N SER A 69 42.69 53.97 27.03
CA SER A 69 42.61 53.44 25.66
C SER A 69 42.43 51.93 25.70
N PHE A 70 41.44 51.44 24.94
CA PHE A 70 41.27 50.02 24.67
C PHE A 70 41.79 49.72 23.28
N LEU A 71 42.93 49.03 23.20
CA LEU A 71 43.38 48.41 21.96
C LEU A 71 42.72 47.05 21.85
N ILE A 72 41.86 46.90 20.84
CA ILE A 72 41.14 45.66 20.55
C ILE A 72 41.69 45.13 19.25
N ASP A 73 42.05 43.84 19.22
CA ASP A 73 42.67 43.21 18.05
C ASP A 73 41.80 42.16 17.36
N ASP A 74 40.63 41.86 17.94
CA ASP A 74 39.70 40.78 17.59
C ASP A 74 38.24 41.24 17.62
N LEU A 75 37.94 42.40 17.03
CA LEU A 75 36.58 42.88 16.91
C LEU A 75 35.69 41.87 16.15
N PRO A 76 34.47 41.60 16.65
CA PRO A 76 33.53 40.72 15.97
C PRO A 76 33.06 41.36 14.66
N ASP A 77 32.95 40.55 13.60
CA ASP A 77 32.47 40.99 12.29
C ASP A 77 30.96 41.29 12.32
N GLY A 78 30.58 42.34 11.60
CA GLY A 78 29.21 42.82 11.48
C GLY A 78 28.94 44.05 12.34
N PRO A 79 27.67 44.49 12.38
CA PRO A 79 27.24 45.64 13.16
C PRO A 79 27.15 45.29 14.65
N HIS A 80 27.86 46.04 15.49
CA HIS A 80 27.86 45.88 16.94
C HIS A 80 27.72 47.22 17.66
N LYS A 81 27.13 47.20 18.86
CA LYS A 81 27.01 48.37 19.75
C LYS A 81 28.11 48.32 20.82
N TYR A 82 28.84 49.41 20.96
CA TYR A 82 29.91 49.57 21.93
C TYR A 82 29.48 50.57 22.99
N ARG A 83 29.53 50.18 24.26
CA ARG A 83 29.22 51.05 25.40
C ARG A 83 30.32 51.01 26.42
N LEU A 84 30.63 52.15 26.99
CA LEU A 84 31.50 52.24 28.15
C LEU A 84 30.62 52.21 29.39
N ALA A 85 30.98 51.39 30.38
CA ALA A 85 30.27 51.28 31.64
C ALA A 85 31.20 51.54 32.84
N HIS A 86 30.63 52.15 33.86
CA HIS A 86 31.22 52.30 35.18
C HIS A 86 30.12 52.09 36.22
N GLU A 87 30.25 51.04 37.04
CA GLU A 87 29.20 50.61 37.96
C GLU A 87 27.88 50.37 37.21
N GLU A 88 26.79 51.06 37.58
CA GLU A 88 25.48 50.94 36.93
C GLU A 88 25.31 51.88 35.72
N GLU A 89 26.23 52.82 35.53
CA GLU A 89 26.14 53.87 34.50
C GLU A 89 26.74 53.41 33.17
N ARG A 90 26.10 53.81 32.07
CA ARG A 90 26.49 53.43 30.69
C ARG A 90 26.40 54.62 29.74
N THR A 91 27.31 54.68 28.78
CA THR A 91 27.24 55.66 27.68
C THR A 91 26.16 55.31 26.66
N ASP A 92 25.79 56.32 25.85
CA ASP A 92 25.12 56.06 24.58
C ASP A 92 25.95 55.10 23.72
N PRO A 93 25.30 54.26 22.89
CA PRO A 93 26.00 53.30 22.05
C PRO A 93 26.77 53.99 20.93
N PHE A 94 28.04 53.61 20.80
CA PHE A 94 28.79 53.80 19.57
C PHE A 94 28.57 52.57 18.69
N THR A 95 28.01 52.72 17.50
CA THR A 95 27.81 51.64 16.53
C THR A 95 28.99 51.58 15.57
N LEU A 96 29.43 50.35 15.28
CA LEU A 96 30.53 50.09 14.37
C LEU A 96 30.24 48.80 13.61
N ASN A 97 30.52 48.82 12.30
CA ASN A 97 30.44 47.62 11.46
C ASN A 97 31.85 47.14 11.08
N ALA A 98 32.30 46.02 11.64
CA ALA A 98 33.59 45.45 11.27
C ALA A 98 33.43 44.46 10.11
N VAL A 99 34.21 44.66 9.04
CA VAL A 99 34.23 43.84 7.83
C VAL A 99 35.65 43.31 7.66
N ALA A 100 36.12 42.56 8.66
CA ALA A 100 37.50 42.14 8.81
C ALA A 100 37.77 40.77 8.17
N THR A 101 36.90 39.78 8.38
CA THR A 101 37.17 38.40 7.92
C THR A 101 36.21 37.89 6.86
N LYS A 102 35.05 38.53 6.68
CA LYS A 102 34.05 38.15 5.68
C LYS A 102 33.28 39.36 5.13
N PRO A 103 32.72 39.28 3.91
CA PRO A 103 31.87 40.33 3.35
C PRO A 103 30.59 40.49 4.16
N PHE A 104 29.99 41.68 4.04
CA PHE A 104 28.76 42.02 4.76
C PHE A 104 27.68 42.45 3.78
N ILE A 105 26.52 41.78 3.81
CA ILE A 105 25.30 42.24 3.13
C ILE A 105 24.66 43.29 4.04
N ARG A 106 24.52 44.52 3.55
CA ARG A 106 23.99 45.63 4.33
C ARG A 106 22.47 45.71 4.22
N ALA A 107 21.94 45.68 3.01
CA ALA A 107 20.50 45.76 2.78
C ALA A 107 20.10 45.08 1.47
N LEU A 108 18.88 44.53 1.49
CA LEU A 108 18.04 44.43 0.30
C LEU A 108 17.12 45.65 0.27
N ILE A 109 16.81 46.14 -0.92
CA ILE A 109 15.99 47.35 -1.13
C ILE A 109 14.93 47.04 -2.19
N ASP A 110 13.67 47.28 -1.86
CA ASP A 110 12.53 47.27 -2.79
C ASP A 110 12.07 48.70 -3.11
N SER A 111 10.91 48.88 -3.77
CA SER A 111 10.39 50.21 -4.08
C SER A 111 9.95 51.02 -2.86
N THR A 112 9.74 50.37 -1.72
CA THR A 112 9.29 50.98 -0.46
C THR A 112 10.44 51.32 0.48
N GLY A 113 11.59 50.65 0.37
CA GLY A 113 12.78 50.93 1.15
C GLY A 113 13.61 49.69 1.46
N ASP A 114 14.33 49.72 2.59
CA ASP A 114 15.15 48.59 3.04
C ASP A 114 14.25 47.43 3.51
N VAL A 115 14.46 46.25 2.96
CA VAL A 115 13.86 44.99 3.42
C VAL A 115 14.82 44.38 4.43
N GLU A 116 14.45 44.36 5.70
CA GLU A 116 15.31 43.86 6.78
C GLU A 116 15.64 42.36 6.64
N ASN A 117 16.72 41.91 7.27
CA ASN A 117 17.06 40.48 7.33
C ASN A 117 15.98 39.69 8.09
N GLY A 118 15.33 38.74 7.41
CA GLY A 118 14.15 38.02 7.89
C GLY A 118 12.83 38.69 7.53
N GLY A 119 12.86 39.84 6.85
CA GLY A 119 11.68 40.54 6.36
C GLY A 119 11.08 39.91 5.09
N SER A 120 9.99 40.52 4.61
CA SER A 120 9.28 40.11 3.40
C SER A 120 9.06 41.28 2.44
N THR A 121 8.89 40.98 1.17
CA THR A 121 8.52 41.92 0.11
C THR A 121 7.74 41.20 -0.98
N GLU A 122 6.79 41.88 -1.63
CA GLU A 122 6.06 41.34 -2.79
C GLU A 122 6.85 41.53 -4.11
N GLU A 123 7.96 42.26 -4.07
CA GLU A 123 8.72 42.63 -5.26
C GLU A 123 9.83 41.63 -5.59
N THR A 124 9.87 41.21 -6.85
CA THR A 124 10.90 40.29 -7.37
C THR A 124 12.16 41.02 -7.84
N ALA A 125 12.05 42.31 -8.19
CA ALA A 125 13.15 43.13 -8.67
C ALA A 125 13.68 44.03 -7.54
N LEU A 126 14.78 43.62 -6.93
CA LEU A 126 15.36 44.28 -5.76
C LEU A 126 16.70 44.92 -6.10
N LYS A 127 17.23 45.69 -5.15
CA LYS A 127 18.64 46.07 -5.11
C LYS A 127 19.30 45.45 -3.90
N ILE A 128 20.54 45.01 -4.05
CA ILE A 128 21.36 44.54 -2.94
C ILE A 128 22.57 45.45 -2.79
N ASN A 129 22.97 45.74 -1.56
CA ASN A 129 24.25 46.40 -1.31
C ASN A 129 24.96 45.84 -0.06
N GLY A 130 26.25 46.08 0.00
CA GLY A 130 27.09 45.62 1.10
C GLY A 130 28.48 46.21 1.10
N LEU A 131 29.34 45.65 1.95
CA LEU A 131 30.71 46.10 2.17
C LEU A 131 31.71 44.95 2.00
N TRP A 132 32.86 45.24 1.38
CA TRP A 132 34.02 44.34 1.33
C TRP A 132 35.32 45.09 1.00
N LYS A 133 36.47 44.45 1.20
CA LYS A 133 37.78 45.12 1.06
C LYS A 133 38.12 45.50 -0.38
N GLN A 134 37.98 44.56 -1.31
CA GLN A 134 38.32 44.71 -2.74
C GLN A 134 37.86 43.49 -3.53
N GLY A 135 37.90 43.58 -4.86
CA GLY A 135 37.70 42.43 -5.75
C GLY A 135 36.24 42.23 -6.14
N GLN A 136 35.82 40.97 -6.24
CA GLN A 136 34.48 40.55 -6.64
C GLN A 136 33.70 39.95 -5.48
N ILE A 137 32.38 40.16 -5.51
CA ILE A 137 31.40 39.52 -4.63
C ILE A 137 30.41 38.75 -5.47
N TRP A 138 30.21 37.48 -5.14
CA TRP A 138 29.18 36.63 -5.71
C TRP A 138 28.03 36.44 -4.71
N ILE A 139 26.79 36.56 -5.18
CA ILE A 139 25.61 36.28 -4.35
C ILE A 139 25.19 34.84 -4.57
N LEU A 140 25.15 34.08 -3.50
CA LEU A 140 24.63 32.71 -3.43
C LEU A 140 23.23 32.75 -2.83
N ASN A 141 22.35 31.84 -3.25
CA ASN A 141 20.99 31.71 -2.72
C ASN A 141 20.66 30.24 -2.48
N GLY A 142 20.94 29.72 -1.29
CA GLY A 142 20.77 28.31 -0.90
C GLY A 142 21.65 27.28 -1.63
N ALA A 143 22.06 27.55 -2.88
CA ALA A 143 22.89 26.69 -3.72
C ALA A 143 24.34 27.20 -3.85
N ALA A 144 25.23 26.33 -4.36
CA ALA A 144 26.66 26.65 -4.53
C ALA A 144 26.95 27.56 -5.75
N GLU A 145 26.03 27.62 -6.71
CA GLU A 145 26.14 28.49 -7.89
C GLU A 145 25.67 29.91 -7.59
N PRO A 146 26.41 30.94 -8.04
CA PRO A 146 26.05 32.32 -7.78
C PRO A 146 24.97 32.83 -8.74
N ILE A 147 24.01 33.57 -8.18
CA ILE A 147 22.90 34.19 -8.93
C ILE A 147 23.20 35.62 -9.39
N ALA A 148 24.22 36.26 -8.80
CA ALA A 148 24.69 37.59 -9.20
C ALA A 148 26.18 37.77 -8.88
N MET A 149 26.82 38.75 -9.52
CA MET A 149 28.20 39.14 -9.27
C MET A 149 28.32 40.68 -9.28
N PHE A 150 29.02 41.23 -8.29
CA PHE A 150 29.27 42.67 -8.15
C PHE A 150 30.76 42.95 -7.95
N LEU A 151 31.23 44.10 -8.45
CA LEU A 151 32.58 44.60 -8.18
C LEU A 151 32.56 45.47 -6.92
N VAL A 152 33.60 45.33 -6.10
CA VAL A 152 33.82 46.21 -4.94
C VAL A 152 34.44 47.52 -5.41
N GLY A 153 33.77 48.63 -5.11
CA GLY A 153 34.20 49.99 -5.40
C GLY A 153 35.38 50.45 -4.54
N SER A 154 35.98 51.59 -4.90
CA SER A 154 37.09 52.19 -4.14
C SER A 154 36.70 52.65 -2.74
N ASP A 155 35.41 52.89 -2.51
CA ASP A 155 34.82 53.21 -1.21
C ASP A 155 34.46 51.97 -0.38
N ARG A 156 34.83 50.77 -0.86
CA ARG A 156 34.59 49.46 -0.24
C ARG A 156 33.11 49.04 -0.20
N SER A 157 32.26 49.72 -0.97
CA SER A 157 30.88 49.29 -1.20
C SER A 157 30.80 48.35 -2.40
N TRP A 158 29.78 47.50 -2.41
CA TRP A 158 29.38 46.70 -3.57
C TRP A 158 27.86 46.63 -3.62
N GLY A 159 27.29 46.41 -4.80
CA GLY A 159 25.84 46.28 -4.96
C GLY A 159 25.34 46.55 -6.36
N GLY A 160 24.04 46.33 -6.55
CA GLY A 160 23.33 46.53 -7.81
C GLY A 160 21.98 45.83 -7.81
N ASP A 161 21.38 45.69 -8.99
CA ASP A 161 20.08 45.04 -9.15
C ASP A 161 20.19 43.52 -8.92
N LEU A 162 19.19 42.95 -8.26
CA LEU A 162 19.09 41.53 -7.92
C LEU A 162 17.64 41.08 -8.11
N THR A 163 17.43 40.08 -8.97
CA THR A 163 16.11 39.49 -9.16
C THR A 163 15.98 38.20 -8.36
N LEU A 164 14.96 38.13 -7.51
CA LEU A 164 14.59 36.95 -6.73
C LEU A 164 13.21 36.45 -7.20
N ALA A 165 12.94 35.16 -7.07
CA ALA A 165 11.66 34.61 -7.52
C ALA A 165 10.63 34.72 -6.40
N ALA A 166 9.38 35.05 -6.74
CA ALA A 166 8.28 35.05 -5.77
C ALA A 166 7.94 33.62 -5.33
N GLY A 167 7.18 33.52 -4.24
CA GLY A 167 6.65 32.25 -3.75
C GLY A 167 7.57 31.47 -2.81
N LYS A 168 8.70 32.06 -2.34
CA LYS A 168 9.67 31.32 -1.51
C LYS A 168 10.53 32.17 -0.60
N ILE A 169 11.12 31.50 0.38
CA ILE A 169 12.17 32.04 1.26
C ILE A 169 13.52 31.93 0.55
N HIS A 170 14.22 33.06 0.46
CA HIS A 170 15.57 33.17 -0.07
C HIS A 170 16.59 33.23 1.06
N THR A 171 17.71 32.52 0.88
CA THR A 171 18.79 32.43 1.87
C THR A 171 20.11 32.90 1.26
N LEU A 172 20.35 34.21 1.33
CA LEU A 172 21.44 34.85 0.62
C LEU A 172 22.74 34.85 1.41
N LYS A 173 23.85 34.63 0.69
CA LYS A 173 25.21 34.88 1.17
C LYS A 173 26.01 35.62 0.11
N ALA A 174 26.82 36.58 0.54
CA ALA A 174 27.86 37.17 -0.28
C ALA A 174 29.16 36.37 -0.11
N ARG A 175 29.78 35.95 -1.20
CA ARG A 175 31.07 35.26 -1.22
C ARG A 175 32.11 36.10 -1.93
N ALA A 176 33.27 36.30 -1.31
CA ALA A 176 34.40 37.03 -1.88
C ALA A 176 35.37 36.14 -2.67
N ASP A 177 36.34 36.76 -3.36
CA ASP A 177 37.43 36.08 -4.09
C ASP A 177 38.23 35.10 -3.23
N ASP A 178 38.44 35.43 -1.96
CA ASP A 178 39.13 34.59 -0.98
C ASP A 178 38.24 33.45 -0.43
N ARG A 179 37.02 33.33 -0.96
CA ARG A 179 35.97 32.37 -0.58
C ARG A 179 35.38 32.60 0.81
N SER A 180 35.69 33.72 1.48
CA SER A 180 34.97 34.09 2.70
C SER A 180 33.50 34.39 2.39
N GLU A 181 32.61 33.94 3.26
CA GLU A 181 31.16 34.09 3.11
C GLU A 181 30.58 34.96 4.22
N SER A 182 29.65 35.83 3.86
CA SER A 182 28.91 36.66 4.80
C SER A 182 28.05 35.82 5.76
N ASN A 183 27.51 36.49 6.79
CA ASN A 183 26.35 35.97 7.49
C ASN A 183 25.16 35.80 6.52
N LEU A 184 24.23 34.93 6.90
CA LEU A 184 23.02 34.68 6.14
C LEU A 184 22.11 35.91 6.15
N TYR A 185 21.58 36.25 4.98
CA TYR A 185 20.53 37.25 4.82
C TYR A 185 19.28 36.55 4.27
N ILE A 186 18.25 36.46 5.08
CA ILE A 186 17.00 35.78 4.76
C ILE A 186 16.00 36.84 4.26
N VAL A 187 15.27 36.53 3.20
CA VAL A 187 14.17 37.37 2.73
C VAL A 187 13.06 36.48 2.17
N THR A 188 11.82 36.82 2.48
CA THR A 188 10.63 36.21 1.89
C THR A 188 10.17 37.06 0.71
N VAL A 189 10.06 36.47 -0.49
CA VAL A 189 9.59 37.19 -1.68
C VAL A 189 8.24 36.64 -2.11
N GLY A 190 7.22 37.49 -2.07
CA GLY A 190 5.81 37.12 -2.22
C GLY A 190 5.28 36.25 -1.08
N GLU A 191 4.03 35.84 -1.20
CA GLU A 191 3.47 34.78 -0.35
C GLU A 191 4.17 33.45 -0.64
N VAL A 192 4.83 32.89 0.38
CA VAL A 192 5.45 31.56 0.27
C VAL A 192 4.37 30.50 0.40
N SER A 193 4.16 29.72 -0.66
CA SER A 193 3.34 28.52 -0.54
C SER A 193 4.12 27.48 0.26
N GLU A 194 3.71 27.24 1.50
CA GLU A 194 4.16 26.05 2.24
C GLU A 194 3.32 24.85 1.80
N GLY A 195 3.98 23.85 1.22
CA GLY A 195 3.37 22.57 0.86
C GLY A 195 3.15 22.39 -0.64
N GLU A 196 3.91 21.46 -1.24
CA GLU A 196 3.53 20.89 -2.54
C GLU A 196 2.11 20.30 -2.41
N VAL A 197 1.22 20.65 -3.33
CA VAL A 197 -0.15 20.12 -3.32
C VAL A 197 -0.11 18.62 -3.66
N LYS A 198 -0.56 17.78 -2.73
CA LYS A 198 -0.55 16.32 -2.86
C LYS A 198 -1.81 15.73 -2.29
N ILE A 199 -2.28 14.65 -2.92
CA ILE A 199 -3.11 13.65 -2.26
C ILE A 199 -2.13 12.65 -1.63
N THR A 200 -2.04 12.61 -0.30
CA THR A 200 -1.09 11.75 0.43
C THR A 200 -1.74 10.51 1.00
N SER A 201 -3.07 10.51 1.18
CA SER A 201 -3.80 9.34 1.64
C SER A 201 -5.21 9.28 1.10
N LEU A 202 -5.67 8.06 0.84
CA LEU A 202 -7.07 7.73 0.59
C LEU A 202 -7.38 6.46 1.37
N LYS A 203 -8.42 6.49 2.21
CA LYS A 203 -8.77 5.36 3.09
C LYS A 203 -10.22 4.95 2.97
N ASP A 204 -10.43 3.65 3.00
CA ASP A 204 -11.73 3.01 3.15
C ASP A 204 -11.87 2.42 4.56
N SER A 205 -12.91 1.60 4.81
CA SER A 205 -13.13 0.92 6.08
C SER A 205 -12.08 -0.14 6.42
N LYS A 206 -11.31 -0.61 5.43
CA LYS A 206 -10.26 -1.64 5.55
C LYS A 206 -8.87 -1.02 5.68
N GLY A 207 -8.68 0.24 5.33
CA GLY A 207 -7.44 0.97 5.48
C GLY A 207 -7.06 1.79 4.26
N GLU A 208 -5.77 1.86 3.96
CA GLU A 208 -5.24 2.70 2.87
C GLU A 208 -5.49 2.08 1.49
N VAL A 209 -6.03 2.88 0.57
CA VAL A 209 -6.27 2.57 -0.83
C VAL A 209 -5.22 3.30 -1.69
N ALA A 210 -4.20 2.56 -2.11
CA ALA A 210 -3.15 3.08 -2.99
C ALA A 210 -3.73 3.58 -4.33
N SER A 211 -3.03 4.49 -5.01
CA SER A 211 -3.43 4.93 -6.36
C SER A 211 -3.47 3.73 -7.32
N GLY A 212 -4.57 3.63 -8.08
CA GLY A 212 -4.91 2.49 -8.93
C GLY A 212 -5.62 1.35 -8.19
N GLY A 213 -5.84 1.47 -6.89
CA GLY A 213 -6.55 0.49 -6.08
C GLY A 213 -8.06 0.47 -6.32
N THR A 214 -8.69 -0.54 -5.74
CA THR A 214 -10.14 -0.76 -5.79
C THR A 214 -10.69 -0.83 -4.36
N THR A 215 -11.89 -0.30 -4.16
CA THR A 215 -12.63 -0.39 -2.89
C THR A 215 -14.13 -0.57 -3.17
N THR A 216 -14.85 -1.21 -2.24
CA THR A 216 -16.32 -1.33 -2.26
C THR A 216 -17.01 -0.20 -1.51
N ASP A 217 -16.26 0.61 -0.77
CA ASP A 217 -16.82 1.64 0.09
C ASP A 217 -17.04 2.92 -0.71
N THR A 218 -18.26 3.46 -0.63
CA THR A 218 -18.62 4.72 -1.30
C THR A 218 -18.21 5.94 -0.47
N GLN A 219 -18.08 5.77 0.85
CA GLN A 219 -17.61 6.80 1.78
C GLN A 219 -16.13 6.57 2.11
N LEU A 220 -15.28 7.51 1.72
CA LEU A 220 -13.83 7.41 1.88
C LEU A 220 -13.29 8.60 2.68
N THR A 221 -12.15 8.42 3.35
CA THR A 221 -11.39 9.52 3.95
C THR A 221 -10.20 9.88 3.07
N ILE A 222 -10.12 11.12 2.60
CA ILE A 222 -9.01 11.63 1.81
C ILE A 222 -8.16 12.59 2.64
N GLY A 223 -6.86 12.63 2.38
CA GLY A 223 -5.93 13.54 3.04
C GLY A 223 -4.76 13.91 2.14
N GLY A 224 -4.16 15.06 2.42
CA GLY A 224 -3.12 15.63 1.59
C GLY A 224 -2.35 16.77 2.23
N SER A 225 -1.42 17.31 1.45
CA SER A 225 -0.71 18.56 1.75
C SER A 225 -1.10 19.62 0.72
N ALA A 226 -1.17 20.88 1.13
CA ALA A 226 -1.38 22.05 0.27
C ALA A 226 -1.08 23.32 1.07
N LYS A 227 -0.94 24.46 0.38
CA LYS A 227 -0.92 25.79 0.99
C LYS A 227 -2.18 26.02 1.81
N ASP A 228 -2.04 26.64 2.98
CA ASP A 228 -3.16 27.04 3.83
C ASP A 228 -4.19 27.86 3.03
N GLY A 229 -5.45 27.43 3.06
CA GLY A 229 -6.51 27.99 2.22
C GLY A 229 -7.46 26.94 1.67
N GLU A 230 -8.23 27.32 0.65
CA GLU A 230 -9.16 26.41 -0.03
C GLU A 230 -8.40 25.36 -0.84
N VAL A 231 -8.85 24.10 -0.75
CA VAL A 231 -8.39 23.00 -1.61
C VAL A 231 -9.60 22.38 -2.30
N LYS A 232 -9.58 22.34 -3.63
CA LYS A 232 -10.63 21.73 -4.45
C LYS A 232 -10.23 20.33 -4.84
N LEU A 233 -11.09 19.35 -4.58
CA LEU A 233 -10.93 18.00 -5.13
C LEU A 233 -11.66 17.91 -6.47
N LEU A 234 -10.91 17.66 -7.54
CA LEU A 234 -11.40 17.62 -8.92
C LEU A 234 -11.40 16.19 -9.46
N GLU A 235 -12.31 15.91 -10.40
CA GLU A 235 -12.26 14.70 -11.23
C GLU A 235 -11.58 15.00 -12.58
N GLY A 236 -10.38 14.48 -12.80
CA GLY A 236 -9.60 14.65 -14.02
C GLY A 236 -9.25 16.13 -14.25
N ASP A 237 -9.71 16.67 -15.38
CA ASP A 237 -9.55 18.08 -15.74
C ASP A 237 -10.85 18.89 -15.60
N ASN A 238 -11.87 18.33 -14.92
CA ASN A 238 -13.11 19.04 -14.66
C ASN A 238 -12.88 20.24 -13.74
N THR A 239 -13.53 21.37 -14.04
CA THR A 239 -13.42 22.61 -13.26
C THR A 239 -14.40 22.70 -12.09
N THR A 240 -15.40 21.81 -12.04
CA THR A 240 -16.34 21.72 -10.92
C THR A 240 -15.79 20.73 -9.90
N PRO A 241 -15.57 21.14 -8.64
CA PRO A 241 -15.08 20.23 -7.61
C PRO A 241 -16.11 19.17 -7.25
N ILE A 242 -15.60 17.97 -6.94
CA ILE A 242 -16.33 16.91 -6.23
C ILE A 242 -16.67 17.42 -4.82
N GLU A 243 -15.67 17.99 -4.15
CA GLU A 243 -15.76 18.52 -2.80
C GLU A 243 -14.68 19.60 -2.57
N THR A 244 -14.88 20.46 -1.58
CA THR A 244 -13.91 21.48 -1.15
C THR A 244 -13.46 21.28 0.29
N PHE A 245 -12.18 21.42 0.53
CA PHE A 245 -11.54 21.33 1.85
C PHE A 245 -10.85 22.65 2.19
N THR A 246 -10.40 22.74 3.45
CA THR A 246 -9.52 23.80 3.91
C THR A 246 -8.22 23.19 4.39
N ALA A 247 -7.11 23.62 3.79
CA ALA A 247 -5.79 23.35 4.33
C ALA A 247 -5.47 24.29 5.50
N ALA A 248 -4.95 23.71 6.56
CA ALA A 248 -4.42 24.43 7.73
C ALA A 248 -3.14 23.72 8.21
N ASP A 249 -2.13 24.51 8.58
CA ASP A 249 -0.81 24.01 8.96
C ASP A 249 -0.20 23.07 7.88
N GLY A 250 -0.45 23.37 6.60
CA GLY A 250 0.08 22.65 5.44
C GLY A 250 -0.60 21.31 5.13
N THR A 251 -1.69 20.96 5.82
CA THR A 251 -2.42 19.71 5.61
C THR A 251 -3.91 19.95 5.41
N TRP A 252 -4.54 19.07 4.63
CA TRP A 252 -5.99 19.06 4.41
C TRP A 252 -6.51 17.61 4.42
N GLY A 253 -7.80 17.46 4.65
CA GLY A 253 -8.46 16.16 4.57
C GLY A 253 -9.90 16.19 5.04
N GLY A 254 -10.61 15.10 4.80
CA GLY A 254 -12.00 14.93 5.20
C GLY A 254 -12.63 13.72 4.52
N GLU A 255 -13.94 13.59 4.68
CA GLU A 255 -14.73 12.53 4.04
C GLU A 255 -15.17 12.96 2.64
N ILE A 256 -15.19 12.01 1.71
CA ILE A 256 -15.75 12.15 0.36
C ILE A 256 -16.71 11.00 0.08
N GLU A 257 -17.75 11.28 -0.69
CA GLU A 257 -18.67 10.26 -1.19
C GLU A 257 -18.47 10.10 -2.70
N LEU A 258 -18.12 8.89 -3.12
CA LEU A 258 -17.96 8.49 -4.51
C LEU A 258 -19.01 7.44 -4.88
N THR A 259 -19.47 7.43 -6.13
CA THR A 259 -20.47 6.47 -6.60
C THR A 259 -19.82 5.15 -6.99
N ALA A 260 -20.42 4.03 -6.58
CA ALA A 260 -19.98 2.70 -7.00
C ALA A 260 -20.15 2.47 -8.52
N GLY A 261 -19.39 1.50 -9.05
CA GLY A 261 -19.39 1.12 -10.47
C GLY A 261 -18.54 2.01 -11.37
N LYS A 262 -17.63 2.83 -10.80
CA LYS A 262 -16.85 3.82 -11.56
C LYS A 262 -15.41 3.95 -11.07
N THR A 263 -14.48 4.20 -12.00
CA THR A 263 -13.11 4.65 -11.70
C THR A 263 -13.03 6.18 -11.72
N TYR A 264 -12.46 6.74 -10.65
CA TYR A 264 -12.21 8.17 -10.48
C TYR A 264 -10.73 8.49 -10.69
N VAL A 265 -10.47 9.63 -11.33
CA VAL A 265 -9.14 10.24 -11.43
C VAL A 265 -9.18 11.51 -10.59
N LEU A 266 -8.60 11.48 -9.39
CA LEU A 266 -8.66 12.59 -8.44
C LEU A 266 -7.43 13.50 -8.58
N LYS A 267 -7.65 14.82 -8.49
CA LYS A 267 -6.60 15.84 -8.33
C LYS A 267 -7.01 16.83 -7.25
N ALA A 268 -6.06 17.27 -6.43
CA ALA A 268 -6.26 18.41 -5.54
C ALA A 268 -5.74 19.69 -6.21
N GLU A 269 -6.51 20.77 -6.15
CA GLU A 269 -6.11 22.11 -6.59
C GLU A 269 -6.09 23.05 -5.38
N ASP A 270 -5.01 23.77 -5.15
CA ASP A 270 -4.89 24.72 -4.04
C ASP A 270 -5.41 26.13 -4.38
N VAL A 271 -5.32 27.05 -3.41
CA VAL A 271 -5.77 28.44 -3.54
C VAL A 271 -5.04 29.23 -4.63
N ASP A 272 -3.81 28.82 -4.99
CA ASP A 272 -2.99 29.45 -6.03
C ASP A 272 -3.23 28.80 -7.42
N GLY A 273 -3.99 27.71 -7.48
CA GLY A 273 -4.36 26.98 -8.70
C GLY A 273 -3.39 25.87 -9.10
N GLU A 274 -2.39 25.58 -8.28
CA GLU A 274 -1.46 24.46 -8.46
C GLU A 274 -2.22 23.14 -8.30
N LYS A 275 -1.85 22.10 -9.05
CA LYS A 275 -2.53 20.79 -9.01
C LYS A 275 -1.60 19.69 -8.58
N SER A 276 -2.12 18.76 -7.78
CA SER A 276 -1.39 17.54 -7.42
C SER A 276 -1.20 16.62 -8.63
N GLU A 277 -0.30 15.65 -8.47
CA GLU A 277 -0.32 14.42 -9.28
C GLU A 277 -1.68 13.71 -9.16
N THR A 278 -2.03 12.92 -10.18
CA THR A 278 -3.29 12.18 -10.21
C THR A 278 -3.28 11.01 -9.24
N HIS A 279 -4.34 10.86 -8.45
CA HIS A 279 -4.62 9.65 -7.67
C HIS A 279 -5.84 8.95 -8.25
N THR A 280 -5.69 7.69 -8.67
CA THR A 280 -6.80 6.93 -9.27
C THR A 280 -7.39 5.96 -8.26
N VAL A 281 -8.72 5.77 -8.27
CA VAL A 281 -9.39 4.77 -7.44
C VAL A 281 -10.61 4.21 -8.18
N THR A 282 -10.83 2.91 -8.09
CA THR A 282 -12.06 2.27 -8.58
C THR A 282 -12.98 1.97 -7.41
N VAL A 283 -14.19 2.52 -7.45
CA VAL A 283 -15.23 2.16 -6.47
C VAL A 283 -16.09 1.08 -7.12
N SER A 284 -15.91 -0.17 -6.72
CA SER A 284 -16.70 -1.29 -7.21
C SER A 284 -18.06 -1.33 -6.52
N GLU A 285 -19.06 -1.91 -7.18
CA GLU A 285 -20.30 -2.26 -6.50
C GLU A 285 -19.99 -3.26 -5.38
N ALA A 286 -20.59 -3.06 -4.20
CA ALA A 286 -20.45 -4.00 -3.10
C ALA A 286 -21.02 -5.36 -3.54
N SER A 287 -20.19 -6.40 -3.49
CA SER A 287 -20.65 -7.78 -3.67
C SER A 287 -21.47 -8.15 -2.43
N GLU A 288 -22.78 -8.35 -2.61
CA GLU A 288 -23.62 -8.96 -1.59
C GLU A 288 -23.45 -10.48 -1.65
N GLY A 289 -22.69 -11.02 -0.69
CA GLY A 289 -22.60 -12.46 -0.43
C GLY A 289 -21.21 -13.05 -0.59
N GLU A 290 -20.71 -13.71 0.45
CA GLU A 290 -19.56 -14.61 0.35
C GLU A 290 -19.93 -15.81 -0.54
N VAL A 291 -19.08 -16.12 -1.53
CA VAL A 291 -19.28 -17.26 -2.42
C VAL A 291 -19.00 -18.55 -1.66
N LYS A 292 -19.98 -19.45 -1.56
CA LYS A 292 -19.85 -20.74 -0.85
C LYS A 292 -20.54 -21.85 -1.58
N ILE A 293 -19.97 -23.05 -1.47
CA ILE A 293 -20.72 -24.31 -1.55
C ILE A 293 -21.19 -24.61 -0.12
N THR A 294 -22.50 -24.67 0.09
CA THR A 294 -23.10 -24.83 1.44
C THR A 294 -23.55 -26.25 1.74
N SER A 295 -23.84 -27.05 0.71
CA SER A 295 -24.23 -28.45 0.87
C SER A 295 -24.08 -29.21 -0.44
N LEU A 296 -23.69 -30.47 -0.33
CA LEU A 296 -23.60 -31.45 -1.41
C LEU A 296 -24.30 -32.72 -0.96
N LYS A 297 -25.25 -33.22 -1.75
CA LYS A 297 -26.08 -34.38 -1.39
C LYS A 297 -26.13 -35.44 -2.47
N ASP A 298 -26.20 -36.68 -2.02
CA ASP A 298 -26.46 -37.86 -2.84
C ASP A 298 -27.95 -37.92 -3.27
N SER A 299 -28.30 -38.93 -4.07
CA SER A 299 -29.65 -39.11 -4.64
C SER A 299 -30.70 -39.49 -3.59
N GLU A 300 -30.27 -40.00 -2.43
CA GLU A 300 -31.12 -40.33 -1.28
C GLU A 300 -31.31 -39.14 -0.32
N GLY A 301 -30.59 -38.04 -0.58
CA GLY A 301 -30.61 -36.81 0.21
C GLY A 301 -29.65 -36.83 1.40
N GLY A 302 -28.74 -37.80 1.48
CA GLY A 302 -27.62 -37.86 2.40
C GLY A 302 -26.59 -36.78 2.09
N GLU A 303 -26.07 -36.12 3.13
CA GLU A 303 -25.01 -35.11 2.98
C GLU A 303 -23.68 -35.81 2.70
N ILE A 304 -22.92 -35.25 1.75
CA ILE A 304 -21.56 -35.69 1.39
C ILE A 304 -20.59 -34.64 1.93
N GLU A 305 -19.91 -34.96 3.03
CA GLU A 305 -18.92 -34.06 3.63
C GLU A 305 -17.65 -33.97 2.76
N ASP A 306 -16.82 -32.96 3.01
CA ASP A 306 -15.57 -32.75 2.26
C ASP A 306 -14.63 -33.97 2.36
N GLY A 307 -14.28 -34.53 1.21
CA GLY A 307 -13.44 -35.71 1.06
C GLY A 307 -14.16 -37.05 1.13
N GLU A 308 -15.50 -37.07 1.28
CA GLU A 308 -16.28 -38.30 1.32
C GLU A 308 -16.43 -38.97 -0.05
N THR A 309 -16.80 -40.25 0.00
CA THR A 309 -17.02 -41.10 -1.17
C THR A 309 -18.51 -41.39 -1.33
N THR A 310 -19.00 -41.26 -2.56
CA THR A 310 -20.37 -41.63 -2.95
C THR A 310 -20.34 -42.58 -4.16
N ALA A 311 -21.36 -43.42 -4.31
CA ALA A 311 -21.60 -44.19 -5.53
C ALA A 311 -22.49 -43.42 -6.53
N ASP A 312 -23.12 -42.33 -6.09
CA ASP A 312 -24.03 -41.55 -6.93
C ASP A 312 -23.27 -40.62 -7.87
N THR A 313 -23.68 -40.63 -9.14
CA THR A 313 -23.12 -39.78 -10.19
C THR A 313 -23.91 -38.48 -10.37
N THR A 314 -25.18 -38.45 -9.96
CA THR A 314 -26.03 -37.26 -9.90
C THR A 314 -26.10 -36.74 -8.47
N LEU A 315 -25.58 -35.53 -8.23
CA LEU A 315 -25.57 -34.92 -6.90
C LEU A 315 -26.36 -33.60 -6.90
N THR A 316 -26.99 -33.28 -5.77
CA THR A 316 -27.60 -31.96 -5.54
C THR A 316 -26.59 -31.05 -4.84
N ILE A 317 -26.32 -29.88 -5.41
CA ILE A 317 -25.41 -28.88 -4.85
C ILE A 317 -26.17 -27.59 -4.54
N THR A 318 -25.84 -26.96 -3.41
CA THR A 318 -26.38 -25.66 -3.02
C THR A 318 -25.27 -24.74 -2.55
N GLY A 319 -25.49 -23.43 -2.66
CA GLY A 319 -24.53 -22.44 -2.22
C GLY A 319 -25.07 -21.03 -2.09
N SER A 320 -24.18 -20.12 -1.72
CA SER A 320 -24.39 -18.68 -1.72
C SER A 320 -23.44 -18.01 -2.70
N ALA A 321 -23.89 -16.95 -3.35
CA ALA A 321 -23.09 -16.10 -4.23
C ALA A 321 -23.87 -14.82 -4.54
N LYS A 322 -23.18 -13.81 -5.08
CA LYS A 322 -23.81 -12.63 -5.66
C LYS A 322 -24.78 -13.01 -6.78
N ASP A 323 -25.92 -12.31 -6.85
CA ASP A 323 -26.92 -12.50 -7.90
C ASP A 323 -26.30 -12.43 -9.30
N GLY A 324 -26.54 -13.47 -10.10
CA GLY A 324 -25.93 -13.63 -11.42
C GLY A 324 -25.40 -15.03 -11.68
N GLU A 325 -24.51 -15.15 -12.67
CA GLU A 325 -23.89 -16.43 -13.05
C GLU A 325 -22.96 -16.96 -11.95
N VAL A 326 -23.05 -18.26 -11.65
CA VAL A 326 -22.11 -18.97 -10.78
C VAL A 326 -21.52 -20.13 -11.57
N LYS A 327 -20.20 -20.16 -11.73
CA LYS A 327 -19.49 -21.26 -12.41
C LYS A 327 -19.03 -22.26 -11.37
N LEU A 328 -19.29 -23.54 -11.61
CA LEU A 328 -18.70 -24.61 -10.82
C LEU A 328 -17.47 -25.15 -11.56
N LEU A 329 -16.32 -25.07 -10.92
CA LEU A 329 -15.03 -25.51 -11.43
C LEU A 329 -14.59 -26.82 -10.76
N ASP A 330 -13.68 -27.53 -11.41
CA ASP A 330 -12.96 -28.67 -10.86
C ASP A 330 -11.47 -28.31 -10.69
N GLY A 331 -11.07 -28.00 -9.46
CA GLY A 331 -9.76 -27.46 -9.12
C GLY A 331 -9.46 -26.17 -9.88
N ASP A 332 -8.23 -26.06 -10.41
CA ASP A 332 -7.77 -24.90 -11.18
C ASP A 332 -8.21 -24.91 -12.65
N ASN A 333 -9.09 -25.83 -13.07
CA ASN A 333 -9.55 -25.90 -14.45
C ASN A 333 -10.47 -24.70 -14.77
N PRO A 334 -10.12 -23.83 -15.74
CA PRO A 334 -10.92 -22.64 -16.05
C PRO A 334 -12.21 -22.97 -16.82
N THR A 335 -12.40 -24.23 -17.25
CA THR A 335 -13.63 -24.66 -17.92
C THR A 335 -14.63 -25.14 -16.86
N PRO A 336 -15.79 -24.49 -16.70
CA PRO A 336 -16.78 -24.94 -15.72
C PRO A 336 -17.32 -26.32 -16.03
N ILE A 337 -17.45 -27.15 -15.00
CA ILE A 337 -18.17 -28.42 -15.09
C ILE A 337 -19.69 -28.20 -15.14
N ASN A 338 -20.18 -27.10 -14.55
CA ASN A 338 -21.56 -26.65 -14.67
C ASN A 338 -21.66 -25.13 -14.42
N THR A 339 -22.80 -24.54 -14.77
CA THR A 339 -23.12 -23.14 -14.51
C THR A 339 -24.50 -23.01 -13.89
N PHE A 340 -24.62 -22.21 -12.85
CA PHE A 340 -25.85 -21.90 -12.14
C PHE A 340 -26.17 -20.41 -12.21
N THR A 341 -27.32 -20.04 -11.65
CA THR A 341 -27.69 -18.64 -11.45
C THR A 341 -28.06 -18.45 -9.98
N ALA A 342 -27.35 -17.55 -9.32
CA ALA A 342 -27.72 -17.06 -8.00
C ALA A 342 -28.83 -16.02 -8.12
N ALA A 343 -29.82 -16.14 -7.24
CA ALA A 343 -30.89 -15.17 -7.06
C ALA A 343 -31.19 -15.05 -5.56
N ASP A 344 -31.41 -13.82 -5.11
CA ASP A 344 -31.58 -13.50 -3.69
C ASP A 344 -30.41 -14.04 -2.82
N GLY A 345 -29.18 -14.01 -3.37
CA GLY A 345 -27.94 -14.42 -2.70
C GLY A 345 -27.69 -15.94 -2.61
N THR A 346 -28.54 -16.77 -3.24
CA THR A 346 -28.43 -18.23 -3.17
C THR A 346 -28.53 -18.89 -4.54
N TRP A 347 -27.88 -20.05 -4.68
CA TRP A 347 -27.96 -20.88 -5.89
C TRP A 347 -28.10 -22.35 -5.53
N SER A 348 -28.69 -23.13 -6.43
CA SER A 348 -28.82 -24.59 -6.30
C SER A 348 -28.98 -25.26 -7.66
N GLY A 349 -28.66 -26.54 -7.73
CA GLY A 349 -28.98 -27.36 -8.88
C GLY A 349 -28.39 -28.76 -8.78
N GLU A 350 -28.54 -29.53 -9.85
CA GLU A 350 -27.96 -30.86 -9.98
C GLU A 350 -26.65 -30.81 -10.77
N ILE A 351 -25.71 -31.68 -10.42
CA ILE A 351 -24.45 -31.90 -11.14
C ILE A 351 -24.32 -33.36 -11.51
N GLU A 352 -23.83 -33.60 -12.72
CA GLU A 352 -23.53 -34.94 -13.24
C GLU A 352 -22.01 -35.13 -13.24
N LEU A 353 -21.54 -36.06 -12.42
CA LEU A 353 -20.13 -36.42 -12.25
C LEU A 353 -19.87 -37.81 -12.85
N THR A 354 -18.64 -38.06 -13.29
CA THR A 354 -18.25 -39.38 -13.79
C THR A 354 -17.82 -40.28 -12.63
N ALA A 355 -18.33 -41.51 -12.58
CA ALA A 355 -17.81 -42.54 -11.68
C ALA A 355 -16.31 -42.80 -11.87
N GLY A 356 -15.66 -43.28 -10.81
CA GLY A 356 -14.23 -43.58 -10.78
C GLY A 356 -13.31 -42.34 -10.71
N LYS A 357 -13.85 -41.15 -10.36
CA LYS A 357 -13.09 -39.89 -10.32
C LYS A 357 -13.23 -39.15 -9.00
N THR A 358 -12.22 -38.35 -8.68
CA THR A 358 -12.25 -37.36 -7.60
C THR A 358 -12.41 -35.98 -8.20
N TYR A 359 -13.33 -35.19 -7.65
CA TYR A 359 -13.60 -33.81 -8.05
C TYR A 359 -13.26 -32.88 -6.89
N VAL A 360 -12.62 -31.74 -7.20
CA VAL A 360 -12.35 -30.66 -6.24
C VAL A 360 -13.24 -29.49 -6.62
N LEU A 361 -14.46 -29.45 -6.09
CA LEU A 361 -15.48 -28.50 -6.48
C LEU A 361 -15.17 -27.11 -5.93
N GLN A 362 -15.28 -26.09 -6.77
CA GLN A 362 -15.16 -24.69 -6.37
C GLN A 362 -16.16 -23.82 -7.13
N ALA A 363 -16.90 -22.97 -6.43
CA ALA A 363 -17.81 -22.02 -7.05
C ALA A 363 -17.09 -20.69 -7.32
N GLU A 364 -17.28 -20.11 -8.51
CA GLU A 364 -16.81 -18.79 -8.92
C GLU A 364 -18.02 -17.91 -9.28
N ASP A 365 -18.13 -16.72 -8.68
CA ASP A 365 -19.24 -15.79 -8.97
C ASP A 365 -18.99 -14.87 -10.18
N VAL A 366 -19.94 -13.97 -10.45
CA VAL A 366 -19.86 -12.99 -11.55
C VAL A 366 -18.69 -12.01 -11.44
N ASP A 367 -18.16 -11.79 -10.24
CA ASP A 367 -17.03 -10.89 -9.98
C ASP A 367 -15.68 -11.65 -10.00
N GLY A 368 -15.72 -12.99 -10.11
CA GLY A 368 -14.55 -13.87 -10.16
C GLY A 368 -14.05 -14.34 -8.79
N GLU A 369 -14.80 -14.06 -7.72
CA GLU A 369 -14.49 -14.51 -6.36
C GLU A 369 -14.79 -16.01 -6.23
N LYS A 370 -13.98 -16.72 -5.44
CA LYS A 370 -14.01 -18.18 -5.35
C LYS A 370 -14.39 -18.65 -3.96
N SER A 371 -15.20 -19.71 -3.88
CA SER A 371 -15.45 -20.41 -2.62
C SER A 371 -14.22 -21.20 -2.14
N GLU A 372 -14.28 -21.62 -0.87
CA GLU A 372 -13.51 -22.78 -0.41
C GLU A 372 -13.82 -24.02 -1.27
N THR A 373 -12.87 -24.95 -1.33
CA THR A 373 -13.02 -26.18 -2.11
C THR A 373 -13.80 -27.25 -1.36
N HIS A 374 -14.64 -28.00 -2.06
CA HIS A 374 -15.33 -29.19 -1.55
C HIS A 374 -14.96 -30.41 -2.40
N THR A 375 -14.26 -31.36 -1.82
CA THR A 375 -13.78 -32.57 -2.49
C THR A 375 -14.83 -33.67 -2.39
N VAL A 376 -15.10 -34.35 -3.50
CA VAL A 376 -15.94 -35.56 -3.52
C VAL A 376 -15.31 -36.65 -4.37
N ILE A 377 -15.37 -37.89 -3.87
CA ILE A 377 -14.89 -39.07 -4.59
C ILE A 377 -16.12 -39.82 -5.10
N VAL A 378 -16.28 -39.92 -6.41
CA VAL A 378 -17.34 -40.73 -7.02
C VAL A 378 -16.75 -42.10 -7.32
N SER A 379 -17.12 -43.08 -6.50
CA SER A 379 -16.68 -44.46 -6.65
C SER A 379 -17.32 -45.14 -7.86
N ASP A 380 -16.63 -46.13 -8.42
CA ASP A 380 -17.26 -47.05 -9.36
C ASP A 380 -18.29 -47.91 -8.62
N GLU A 381 -19.45 -48.15 -9.24
CA GLU A 381 -20.40 -49.14 -8.74
C GLU A 381 -19.70 -50.51 -8.70
N PRO A 382 -19.83 -51.29 -7.60
CA PRO A 382 -19.19 -52.59 -7.51
C PRO A 382 -19.67 -53.50 -8.65
N GLU A 383 -18.72 -54.03 -9.43
CA GLU A 383 -19.03 -54.93 -10.54
C GLU A 383 -19.56 -56.27 -10.00
N VAL A 384 -20.82 -56.60 -10.29
CA VAL A 384 -21.38 -57.93 -10.03
C VAL A 384 -21.02 -58.84 -11.21
N GLU A 385 -20.15 -59.82 -10.96
CA GLU A 385 -19.74 -60.82 -11.95
C GLU A 385 -20.88 -61.83 -12.22
N LEU A 386 -21.06 -62.18 -13.50
CA LEU A 386 -22.05 -63.16 -13.93
C LEU A 386 -21.53 -64.58 -13.65
N GLU A 387 -22.08 -65.23 -12.65
CA GLU A 387 -21.67 -66.58 -12.23
C GLU A 387 -22.86 -67.48 -11.95
N ILE A 388 -22.69 -68.79 -12.22
CA ILE A 388 -23.54 -69.85 -11.66
C ILE A 388 -22.89 -70.28 -10.34
N THR A 389 -23.51 -69.97 -9.21
CA THR A 389 -22.94 -70.23 -7.87
C THR A 389 -23.53 -71.46 -7.20
N SER A 390 -24.70 -71.93 -7.65
CA SER A 390 -25.38 -73.09 -7.07
C SER A 390 -26.24 -73.84 -8.07
N LEU A 391 -26.31 -75.15 -7.86
CA LEU A 391 -27.25 -76.05 -8.51
C LEU A 391 -27.76 -77.02 -7.45
N GLN A 392 -29.07 -77.20 -7.34
CA GLN A 392 -29.71 -78.01 -6.30
C GLN A 392 -30.71 -78.99 -6.90
N ASP A 393 -30.72 -80.20 -6.34
CA ASP A 393 -31.73 -81.23 -6.55
C ASP A 393 -32.59 -81.46 -5.29
N SER A 394 -33.43 -82.48 -5.28
CA SER A 394 -34.29 -82.78 -4.12
C SER A 394 -33.53 -83.25 -2.87
N LYS A 395 -32.25 -83.59 -3.00
CA LYS A 395 -31.35 -84.07 -1.95
C LYS A 395 -30.35 -83.00 -1.50
N GLY A 396 -30.21 -81.89 -2.22
CA GLY A 396 -29.37 -80.74 -1.86
C GLY A 396 -28.49 -80.28 -3.01
N ASP A 397 -27.33 -79.71 -2.67
CA ASP A 397 -26.40 -79.15 -3.67
C ASP A 397 -25.78 -80.23 -4.57
N VAL A 398 -25.80 -79.98 -5.87
CA VAL A 398 -25.14 -80.76 -6.91
C VAL A 398 -23.92 -79.96 -7.39
N ALA A 399 -22.72 -80.38 -7.01
CA ALA A 399 -21.49 -79.70 -7.43
C ALA A 399 -21.25 -79.75 -8.94
N ASP A 400 -20.43 -78.85 -9.48
CA ASP A 400 -19.98 -78.87 -10.87
C ASP A 400 -19.28 -80.19 -11.22
N GLY A 401 -19.73 -80.82 -12.32
CA GLY A 401 -19.37 -82.18 -12.73
C GLY A 401 -20.09 -83.29 -11.97
N GLY A 402 -21.03 -82.94 -11.09
CA GLY A 402 -21.83 -83.85 -10.30
C GLY A 402 -22.90 -84.60 -11.10
N ALA A 403 -23.57 -85.55 -10.45
CA ALA A 403 -24.67 -86.30 -11.02
C ALA A 403 -25.89 -86.30 -10.09
N THR A 404 -27.07 -86.27 -10.67
CA THR A 404 -28.35 -86.30 -9.98
C THR A 404 -29.33 -87.26 -10.67
N ASP A 405 -30.31 -87.77 -9.93
CA ASP A 405 -31.41 -88.57 -10.47
C ASP A 405 -32.66 -87.71 -10.74
N ASP A 406 -32.64 -86.43 -10.35
CA ASP A 406 -33.78 -85.52 -10.48
C ASP A 406 -33.71 -84.75 -11.81
N THR A 407 -34.85 -84.62 -12.48
CA THR A 407 -34.97 -83.86 -13.74
C THR A 407 -35.34 -82.40 -13.53
N THR A 408 -35.85 -82.05 -12.34
CA THR A 408 -36.18 -80.67 -11.96
C THR A 408 -35.12 -80.20 -10.99
N LEU A 409 -34.42 -79.13 -11.35
CA LEU A 409 -33.31 -78.58 -10.58
C LEU A 409 -33.55 -77.10 -10.31
N THR A 410 -32.97 -76.60 -9.23
CA THR A 410 -32.91 -75.17 -8.92
C THR A 410 -31.49 -74.68 -9.20
N ILE A 411 -31.35 -73.68 -10.06
CA ILE A 411 -30.07 -73.02 -10.33
C ILE A 411 -30.06 -71.64 -9.64
N GLY A 412 -28.89 -71.18 -9.24
CA GLY A 412 -28.71 -69.87 -8.66
C GLY A 412 -27.33 -69.29 -8.95
N GLY A 413 -27.24 -67.97 -8.94
CA GLY A 413 -26.06 -67.25 -9.35
C GLY A 413 -26.06 -65.78 -8.96
N THR A 414 -24.98 -65.10 -9.33
CA THR A 414 -24.85 -63.64 -9.26
C THR A 414 -24.87 -63.06 -10.66
N ALA A 415 -25.43 -61.86 -10.81
CA ALA A 415 -25.42 -61.09 -12.06
C ALA A 415 -25.89 -59.66 -11.79
N LYS A 416 -25.59 -58.72 -12.72
CA LYS A 416 -26.25 -57.41 -12.74
C LYS A 416 -27.76 -57.57 -12.93
N ASP A 417 -28.54 -56.65 -12.38
CA ASP A 417 -29.99 -56.67 -12.48
C ASP A 417 -30.45 -56.67 -13.94
N GLY A 418 -31.31 -57.62 -14.31
CA GLY A 418 -31.70 -57.85 -15.70
C GLY A 418 -32.09 -59.29 -16.01
N GLU A 419 -32.28 -59.59 -17.29
CA GLU A 419 -32.61 -60.94 -17.78
C GLU A 419 -31.35 -61.80 -17.89
N ILE A 420 -31.45 -63.04 -17.41
CA ILE A 420 -30.39 -64.05 -17.45
C ILE A 420 -30.88 -65.24 -18.28
N GLU A 421 -30.21 -65.51 -19.39
CA GLU A 421 -30.46 -66.67 -20.24
C GLU A 421 -29.63 -67.86 -19.76
N LEU A 422 -30.26 -69.01 -19.51
CA LEU A 422 -29.56 -70.27 -19.24
C LEU A 422 -29.40 -71.05 -20.55
N LEU A 423 -28.16 -71.31 -20.96
CA LEU A 423 -27.81 -71.96 -22.22
C LEU A 423 -27.19 -73.34 -21.99
N GLU A 424 -27.30 -74.22 -22.99
CA GLU A 424 -26.57 -75.49 -23.05
C GLU A 424 -25.38 -75.37 -24.01
N GLY A 425 -24.16 -75.57 -23.50
CA GLY A 425 -22.94 -75.66 -24.28
C GLY A 425 -22.67 -74.41 -25.13
N ALA A 426 -22.72 -74.58 -26.45
CA ALA A 426 -22.51 -73.50 -27.43
C ALA A 426 -23.81 -73.05 -28.10
N ASP A 427 -24.96 -73.55 -27.63
CA ASP A 427 -26.25 -73.18 -28.20
C ASP A 427 -26.61 -71.74 -27.83
N THR A 428 -27.32 -71.07 -28.73
CA THR A 428 -27.76 -69.68 -28.56
C THR A 428 -29.25 -69.57 -28.20
N THR A 429 -29.94 -70.71 -28.08
CA THR A 429 -31.35 -70.74 -27.66
C THR A 429 -31.38 -71.05 -26.16
N PRO A 430 -31.97 -70.17 -25.31
CA PRO A 430 -32.09 -70.43 -23.89
C PRO A 430 -32.91 -71.70 -23.60
N ILE A 431 -32.41 -72.52 -22.67
CA ILE A 431 -33.17 -73.61 -22.04
C ILE A 431 -34.28 -72.99 -21.18
N GLU A 432 -33.95 -71.92 -20.46
CA GLU A 432 -34.84 -71.17 -19.58
C GLU A 432 -34.31 -69.74 -19.40
N THR A 433 -35.15 -68.81 -18.95
CA THR A 433 -34.76 -67.43 -18.63
C THR A 433 -35.11 -67.08 -17.18
N PHE A 434 -34.20 -66.37 -16.52
CA PHE A 434 -34.37 -65.88 -15.15
C PHE A 434 -34.24 -64.36 -15.10
N THR A 435 -34.53 -63.77 -13.95
CA THR A 435 -34.31 -62.34 -13.69
C THR A 435 -33.41 -62.19 -12.48
N ALA A 436 -32.31 -61.47 -12.67
CA ALA A 436 -31.46 -61.00 -11.59
C ALA A 436 -32.05 -59.74 -10.97
N ALA A 437 -32.09 -59.70 -9.64
CA ALA A 437 -32.51 -58.54 -8.87
C ALA A 437 -31.69 -58.45 -7.58
N ASN A 438 -31.20 -57.25 -7.28
CA ASN A 438 -30.26 -57.01 -6.18
C ASN A 438 -29.01 -57.91 -6.25
N GLY A 439 -28.47 -58.11 -7.45
CA GLY A 439 -27.22 -58.84 -7.67
C GLY A 439 -27.30 -60.37 -7.65
N ILE A 440 -28.50 -60.95 -7.48
CA ILE A 440 -28.71 -62.41 -7.43
C ILE A 440 -29.84 -62.87 -8.37
N TRP A 441 -29.72 -64.08 -8.90
CA TRP A 441 -30.78 -64.74 -9.66
C TRP A 441 -30.91 -66.21 -9.21
N SER A 442 -32.11 -66.76 -9.32
CA SER A 442 -32.38 -68.19 -9.09
C SER A 442 -33.70 -68.60 -9.72
N GLY A 443 -33.82 -69.87 -10.10
CA GLY A 443 -35.09 -70.45 -10.50
C GLY A 443 -35.01 -71.93 -10.78
N GLU A 444 -36.18 -72.53 -10.97
CA GLU A 444 -36.30 -73.94 -11.35
C GLU A 444 -36.25 -74.09 -12.88
N PHE A 445 -35.63 -75.16 -13.35
CA PHE A 445 -35.61 -75.56 -14.75
C PHE A 445 -35.62 -77.09 -14.86
N VAL A 446 -35.88 -77.60 -16.06
CA VAL A 446 -36.01 -79.04 -16.30
C VAL A 446 -35.00 -79.52 -17.34
N LEU A 447 -34.26 -80.57 -16.99
CA LEU A 447 -33.34 -81.29 -17.86
C LEU A 447 -33.86 -82.71 -18.12
N ALA A 448 -33.58 -83.25 -19.30
CA ALA A 448 -33.98 -84.63 -19.61
C ALA A 448 -33.01 -85.65 -18.97
N ALA A 449 -33.56 -86.78 -18.52
CA ALA A 449 -32.75 -87.84 -17.94
C ALA A 449 -31.89 -88.57 -18.99
N GLY A 450 -30.73 -89.05 -18.57
CA GLY A 450 -29.81 -89.86 -19.38
C GLY A 450 -28.77 -89.07 -20.17
N ALA A 451 -28.54 -87.80 -19.83
CA ALA A 451 -27.60 -86.91 -20.52
C ALA A 451 -26.70 -86.13 -19.54
N THR A 452 -25.58 -85.63 -20.05
CA THR A 452 -24.71 -84.67 -19.36
C THR A 452 -24.86 -83.32 -20.03
N TYR A 453 -25.14 -82.30 -19.23
CA TYR A 453 -25.39 -80.93 -19.65
C TYR A 453 -24.23 -80.05 -19.23
N VAL A 454 -23.84 -79.11 -20.11
CA VAL A 454 -22.88 -78.05 -19.80
C VAL A 454 -23.66 -76.75 -19.80
N LEU A 455 -23.96 -76.23 -18.63
CA LEU A 455 -24.81 -75.05 -18.45
C LEU A 455 -23.96 -73.78 -18.47
N LYS A 456 -24.52 -72.69 -18.98
CA LYS A 456 -23.90 -71.36 -18.96
C LYS A 456 -24.99 -70.31 -18.76
N ALA A 457 -24.73 -69.34 -17.90
CA ALA A 457 -25.58 -68.16 -17.77
C ALA A 457 -25.07 -67.06 -18.71
N LYS A 458 -25.98 -66.30 -19.30
CA LYS A 458 -25.66 -65.18 -20.19
C LYS A 458 -26.55 -63.98 -19.88
N ASP A 459 -25.95 -62.80 -19.85
CA ASP A 459 -26.67 -61.53 -19.81
C ASP A 459 -26.38 -60.70 -21.08
N ALA A 460 -26.80 -59.43 -21.10
CA ALA A 460 -26.60 -58.54 -22.24
C ALA A 460 -25.13 -58.23 -22.57
N THR A 461 -24.22 -58.44 -21.62
CA THR A 461 -22.82 -57.98 -21.64
C THR A 461 -21.79 -59.10 -21.46
N ALA A 462 -22.16 -60.23 -20.85
CA ALA A 462 -21.24 -61.28 -20.43
C ALA A 462 -21.84 -62.70 -20.52
N GLU A 463 -20.96 -63.70 -20.45
CA GLU A 463 -21.27 -65.13 -20.32
C GLU A 463 -20.49 -65.68 -19.11
N SER A 464 -21.14 -66.50 -18.28
CA SER A 464 -20.49 -67.15 -17.14
C SER A 464 -19.53 -68.26 -17.56
N GLU A 465 -18.68 -68.69 -16.63
CA GLU A 465 -18.05 -70.01 -16.69
C GLU A 465 -19.11 -71.13 -16.74
N THR A 466 -18.71 -72.29 -17.26
CA THR A 466 -19.65 -73.42 -17.45
C THR A 466 -19.87 -74.22 -16.18
N TYR A 467 -21.11 -74.68 -15.95
CA TYR A 467 -21.50 -75.59 -14.88
C TYR A 467 -22.01 -76.91 -15.45
N THR A 468 -21.30 -78.01 -15.20
CA THR A 468 -21.62 -79.33 -15.76
C THR A 468 -22.45 -80.17 -14.80
N VAL A 469 -23.49 -80.84 -15.29
CA VAL A 469 -24.30 -81.78 -14.50
C VAL A 469 -24.72 -83.00 -15.33
N THR A 470 -24.63 -84.19 -14.75
CA THR A 470 -25.16 -85.44 -15.34
C THR A 470 -26.51 -85.78 -14.71
N VAL A 471 -27.57 -85.85 -15.52
CA VAL A 471 -28.88 -86.35 -15.07
C VAL A 471 -28.96 -87.84 -15.42
N ASN A 472 -28.95 -88.70 -14.41
CA ASN A 472 -28.93 -90.16 -14.59
C ASN A 472 -30.23 -90.65 -15.24
N ALA A 473 -30.11 -91.68 -16.07
CA ALA A 473 -31.30 -92.40 -16.53
C ALA A 473 -31.92 -93.19 -15.37
N ALA A 474 -33.24 -93.24 -15.30
CA ALA A 474 -33.93 -94.08 -14.33
C ALA A 474 -33.41 -95.53 -14.44
N PRO A 475 -33.12 -96.21 -13.30
CA PRO A 475 -32.64 -97.58 -13.34
C PRO A 475 -33.65 -98.45 -14.10
N ALA A 476 -33.16 -99.21 -15.07
CA ALA A 476 -34.00 -100.15 -15.81
C ALA A 476 -34.67 -101.10 -14.80
N GLU A 477 -36.01 -101.17 -14.80
CA GLU A 477 -36.73 -102.10 -13.93
C GLU A 477 -36.21 -103.52 -14.18
N THR A 478 -35.45 -104.06 -13.22
CA THR A 478 -35.12 -105.47 -13.22
C THR A 478 -36.41 -106.24 -12.99
N ARG A 479 -37.02 -106.72 -14.07
CA ARG A 479 -38.10 -107.70 -14.04
C ARG A 479 -37.59 -108.98 -13.38
N VAL A 480 -37.77 -109.10 -12.07
CA VAL A 480 -37.60 -110.37 -11.36
C VAL A 480 -38.71 -111.30 -11.86
N LYS A 481 -38.34 -112.28 -12.70
CA LYS A 481 -39.21 -113.42 -12.97
C LYS A 481 -39.15 -114.35 -11.76
N HIS A 482 -40.21 -114.38 -10.97
CA HIS A 482 -40.59 -115.54 -10.18
C HIS A 482 -42.05 -115.85 -10.36
#